data_AF-A0A2J4R1E5-F1
#
_entry.id   AF-A0A2J4R1E5-F1
#
_cell.length_a   1.000
_cell.length_b   1.000
_cell.length_c   1.000
_cell.angle_alpha   90.00
_cell.angle_beta   90.00
_cell.angle_gamma   90.00
#
_symmetry.space_group_name_H-M   'P 1'
#
loop_
_entity.id
_entity.type
_entity.pdbx_description
1 polymer ?
#
loop_
_entity_poly.entity_id
_entity_poly.type
_entity_poly.pdbx_seq_one_letter_code
_entity_poly.pdbx_strand_id
1 'polypeptide(L)'
;MKKGMTSMPHDAVFKRFLRHPETARTLYACPFPLIDVTVMPDDEILQHRRVALLELMQKHIRQHDLSGITESLATLVMLGYTNRRQLRVLFHYMLQYGNSADPSVFLRRLARRLPQYEERLMSIAQKLKQEGSRREALRIAGSMLQNGLDTETLQRITGLSADELKPLHG
;
A
#
# COMPACT_ATOMS: atom_id res chain seq x y z
N MET A 1 21.66 -22.44 -25.70
CA MET A 1 20.32 -21.80 -25.60
C MET A 1 20.49 -20.38 -25.09
N LYS A 2 20.34 -19.36 -25.95
CA LYS A 2 20.44 -17.94 -25.54
C LYS A 2 19.10 -17.52 -24.95
N LYS A 3 19.09 -17.25 -23.64
CA LYS A 3 17.92 -16.74 -22.91
C LYS A 3 17.56 -15.36 -23.49
N GLY A 4 16.43 -15.28 -24.19
CA GLY A 4 15.91 -14.02 -24.73
C GLY A 4 15.68 -13.05 -23.58
N MET A 5 16.51 -12.00 -23.51
CA MET A 5 16.42 -10.97 -22.48
C MET A 5 15.18 -10.13 -22.78
N THR A 6 14.07 -10.44 -22.13
CA THR A 6 12.84 -9.67 -22.23
C THR A 6 13.12 -8.27 -21.68
N SER A 7 13.34 -7.31 -22.58
CA SER A 7 13.46 -5.89 -22.26
C SER A 7 12.20 -5.49 -21.48
N MET A 8 12.36 -5.15 -20.20
CA MET A 8 11.26 -4.64 -19.40
C MET A 8 10.68 -3.40 -20.10
N PRO A 9 9.36 -3.16 -20.09
CA PRO A 9 8.74 -2.05 -20.84
C PRO A 9 9.34 -0.67 -20.50
N HIS A 10 9.80 -0.50 -19.26
CA HIS A 10 10.46 0.70 -18.77
C HIS A 10 11.86 0.93 -19.36
N ASP A 11 12.52 -0.16 -19.77
CA ASP A 11 13.87 -0.16 -20.32
C ASP A 11 13.89 0.42 -21.74
N ALA A 12 12.80 0.25 -22.51
CA ALA A 12 12.68 0.78 -23.86
C ALA A 12 12.56 2.31 -23.91
N VAL A 13 11.84 2.92 -22.95
CA VAL A 13 11.71 4.38 -22.86
C VAL A 13 12.99 5.02 -22.36
N PHE A 14 13.58 4.46 -21.30
CA PHE A 14 14.85 4.94 -20.76
C PHE A 14 15.99 4.83 -21.78
N LYS A 15 16.15 3.67 -22.44
CA LYS A 15 17.15 3.50 -23.50
C LYS A 15 16.89 4.38 -24.71
N ARG A 16 15.62 4.64 -25.06
CA ARG A 16 15.27 5.56 -26.16
C ARG A 16 15.54 7.02 -25.78
N PHE A 17 15.38 7.39 -24.52
CA PHE A 17 15.74 8.72 -24.01
C PHE A 17 17.26 8.94 -24.07
N LEU A 18 18.05 7.92 -23.72
CA LEU A 18 19.51 7.91 -23.88
C LEU A 18 19.98 7.97 -25.35
N ARG A 19 19.09 7.75 -26.34
CA ARG A 19 19.40 7.99 -27.77
C ARG A 19 19.40 9.48 -28.14
N HIS A 20 19.08 10.36 -27.20
CA HIS A 20 19.24 11.81 -27.31
C HIS A 20 20.32 12.25 -26.31
N PRO A 21 21.62 12.16 -26.69
CA PRO A 21 22.74 12.36 -25.77
C PRO A 21 22.73 13.75 -25.14
N GLU A 22 22.33 14.77 -25.92
CA GLU A 22 22.27 16.14 -25.46
C GLU A 22 21.18 16.35 -24.40
N THR A 23 19.97 15.81 -24.61
CA THR A 23 18.89 15.89 -23.62
C THR A 23 19.23 15.10 -22.35
N ALA A 24 19.84 13.92 -22.50
CA ALA A 24 20.28 13.11 -21.38
C ALA A 24 21.39 13.80 -20.58
N ARG A 25 22.36 14.45 -21.25
CA ARG A 25 23.38 15.27 -20.58
C ARG A 25 22.75 16.42 -19.81
N THR A 26 21.84 17.18 -20.41
CA THR A 26 21.19 18.30 -19.71
C THR A 26 20.41 17.86 -18.47
N LEU A 27 19.80 16.67 -18.49
CA LEU A 27 19.01 16.16 -17.36
C LEU A 27 19.83 15.44 -16.29
N TYR A 28 20.86 14.69 -16.68
CA TYR A 28 21.59 13.79 -15.77
C TYR A 28 23.03 14.23 -15.47
N ALA A 29 23.61 15.14 -16.25
CA ALA A 29 24.96 15.67 -16.00
C ALA A 29 24.95 16.96 -15.16
N CYS A 30 23.77 17.48 -14.83
CA CYS A 30 23.61 18.59 -13.90
C CYS A 30 23.50 18.06 -12.46
N PRO A 31 23.99 18.81 -11.47
CA PRO A 31 23.70 18.52 -10.07
C PRO A 31 22.19 18.45 -9.87
N PHE A 32 21.69 17.34 -9.35
CA PHE A 32 20.28 17.21 -9.03
C PHE A 32 20.04 17.82 -7.65
N PRO A 33 19.05 18.73 -7.50
CA PRO A 33 18.67 19.21 -6.19
C PRO A 33 18.05 18.04 -5.41
N LEU A 34 18.64 17.71 -4.27
CA LEU A 34 18.03 16.80 -3.30
C LEU A 34 17.00 17.58 -2.51
N ILE A 35 15.73 17.22 -2.68
CA ILE A 35 14.62 17.83 -1.95
C ILE A 35 14.24 16.92 -0.79
N ASP A 36 14.29 17.47 0.42
CA ASP A 36 13.77 16.78 1.60
C ASP A 36 12.26 16.98 1.69
N VAL A 37 11.52 15.96 1.22
CA VAL A 37 10.06 15.94 1.23
C VAL A 37 9.51 15.91 2.67
N THR A 38 10.30 15.54 3.68
CA THR A 38 9.82 15.44 5.07
C THR A 38 9.54 16.79 5.72
N VAL A 39 10.27 17.83 5.31
CA VAL A 39 10.14 19.21 5.83
C VAL A 39 9.29 20.11 4.94
N MET A 40 8.97 19.66 3.72
CA MET A 40 8.16 20.40 2.76
C MET A 40 6.69 20.51 3.22
N PRO A 41 6.06 21.70 3.21
CA PRO A 41 4.64 21.86 3.52
C PRO A 41 3.72 21.04 2.59
N ASP A 42 2.60 20.54 3.11
CA ASP A 42 1.66 19.72 2.32
C ASP A 42 1.02 20.51 1.18
N ASP A 43 0.73 21.80 1.39
CA ASP A 43 0.18 22.71 0.40
C ASP A 43 1.14 22.97 -0.76
N GLU A 44 2.46 22.93 -0.52
CA GLU A 44 3.48 22.95 -1.56
C GLU A 44 3.47 21.63 -2.35
N ILE A 45 3.45 20.48 -1.66
CA ILE A 45 3.37 19.16 -2.29
C ILE A 45 2.14 19.04 -3.21
N LEU A 46 0.99 19.56 -2.79
CA LEU A 46 -0.25 19.52 -3.58
C LEU A 46 -0.11 20.21 -4.96
N GLN A 47 0.83 21.13 -5.12
CA GLN A 47 1.10 21.82 -6.39
C GLN A 47 1.89 20.96 -7.39
N HIS A 48 2.51 19.87 -6.95
CA HIS A 48 3.37 19.02 -7.78
C HIS A 48 2.60 18.05 -8.70
N ARG A 49 1.27 18.17 -8.77
CA ARG A 49 0.39 17.45 -9.72
C ARG A 49 0.53 15.92 -9.66
N ARG A 50 1.27 15.34 -10.62
CA ARG A 50 1.36 13.87 -10.81
C ARG A 50 2.27 13.17 -9.81
N VAL A 51 3.28 13.88 -9.28
CA VAL A 51 4.22 13.33 -8.30
C VAL A 51 3.77 13.58 -6.86
N ALA A 52 2.90 14.58 -6.66
CA ALA A 52 2.35 14.98 -5.36
C ALA A 52 1.80 13.81 -4.54
N LEU A 53 1.10 12.86 -5.17
CA LEU A 53 0.58 11.68 -4.47
C LEU A 53 1.70 10.88 -3.81
N LEU A 54 2.78 10.62 -4.55
CA LEU A 54 3.90 9.83 -4.05
C LEU A 54 4.72 10.59 -3.02
N GLU A 55 4.89 11.90 -3.20
CA GLU A 55 5.59 12.76 -2.24
C GLU A 55 4.84 12.84 -0.91
N LEU A 56 3.54 13.14 -0.96
CA LEU A 56 2.69 13.19 0.23
C LEU A 56 2.67 11.82 0.93
N MET A 57 2.57 10.73 0.17
CA MET A 57 2.72 9.40 0.74
C MET A 57 4.06 9.22 1.44
N GLN A 58 5.18 9.49 0.76
CA GLN A 58 6.53 9.24 1.29
C GLN A 58 6.81 10.09 2.53
N LYS A 59 6.35 11.34 2.56
CA LYS A 59 6.41 12.22 3.73
C LYS A 59 5.77 11.57 4.96
N HIS A 60 4.58 11.02 4.77
CA HIS A 60 3.73 10.55 5.87
C HIS A 60 3.81 9.05 6.14
N ILE A 61 4.53 8.26 5.32
CA ILE A 61 4.53 6.79 5.44
C ILE A 61 5.07 6.29 6.78
N ARG A 62 5.96 7.05 7.42
CA ARG A 62 6.53 6.70 8.75
C ARG A 62 5.71 7.26 9.91
N GLN A 63 4.71 8.09 9.63
CA GLN A 63 3.83 8.62 10.67
C GLN A 63 2.79 7.56 11.05
N HIS A 64 2.53 7.44 12.35
CA HIS A 64 1.61 6.42 12.89
C HIS A 64 0.14 6.67 12.51
N ASP A 65 -0.23 7.90 12.17
CA ASP A 65 -1.60 8.27 11.83
C ASP A 65 -1.68 8.96 10.47
N LEU A 66 -2.26 8.27 9.49
CA LEU A 66 -2.53 8.79 8.16
C LEU A 66 -3.85 9.59 8.10
N SER A 67 -4.56 9.76 9.23
CA SER A 67 -5.81 10.50 9.27
C SER A 67 -5.65 11.95 8.78
N GLY A 68 -4.55 12.61 9.17
CA GLY A 68 -4.23 14.00 8.83
C GLY A 68 -4.08 14.26 7.33
N ILE A 69 -3.76 13.24 6.53
CA ILE A 69 -3.57 13.38 5.08
C ILE A 69 -4.77 12.90 4.26
N THR A 70 -5.84 12.45 4.90
CA THR A 70 -7.01 11.88 4.20
C THR A 70 -7.62 12.88 3.20
N GLU A 71 -7.73 14.15 3.62
CA GLU A 71 -8.28 15.23 2.80
C GLU A 71 -7.37 15.49 1.59
N SER A 72 -6.07 15.68 1.82
CA SER A 72 -5.07 15.91 0.78
C SER A 72 -4.97 14.75 -0.22
N LEU A 73 -5.03 13.50 0.24
CA LEU A 73 -5.05 12.32 -0.61
C LEU A 73 -6.32 12.24 -1.46
N ALA A 74 -7.48 12.52 -0.87
CA ALA A 74 -8.73 12.56 -1.62
C ALA A 74 -8.67 13.62 -2.72
N THR A 75 -8.18 14.82 -2.41
CA THR A 75 -7.96 15.89 -3.39
C THR A 75 -7.04 15.43 -4.52
N LEU A 76 -5.88 14.84 -4.22
CA LEU A 76 -4.93 14.37 -5.24
C LEU A 76 -5.48 13.25 -6.12
N VAL A 77 -6.32 12.37 -5.57
CA VAL A 77 -7.01 11.34 -6.36
C VAL A 77 -8.10 11.97 -7.24
N MET A 78 -8.86 12.93 -6.72
CA MET A 78 -9.93 13.63 -7.46
C MET A 78 -9.41 14.54 -8.58
N LEU A 79 -8.20 15.10 -8.43
CA LEU A 79 -7.54 15.90 -9.48
C LEU A 79 -7.22 15.09 -10.75
N GLY A 80 -7.41 13.76 -10.73
CA GLY A 80 -7.35 12.93 -11.94
C GLY A 80 -5.94 12.62 -12.44
N TYR A 81 -4.90 13.02 -11.70
CA TYR A 81 -3.51 12.67 -12.02
C TYR A 81 -3.17 11.21 -11.72
N THR A 82 -4.02 10.53 -10.93
CA THR A 82 -3.77 9.17 -10.43
C THR A 82 -4.52 8.14 -11.28
N ASN A 83 -3.77 7.29 -11.98
CA ASN A 83 -4.36 6.18 -12.72
C ASN A 83 -4.59 4.94 -11.82
N ARG A 84 -5.34 3.94 -12.32
CA ARG A 84 -5.64 2.70 -11.58
C ARG A 84 -4.39 1.96 -11.07
N ARG A 85 -3.25 2.00 -11.80
CA ARG A 85 -2.00 1.35 -11.37
C ARG A 85 -1.37 2.13 -10.21
N GLN A 86 -1.31 3.44 -10.29
CA GLN A 86 -0.79 4.31 -9.23
C GLN A 86 -1.67 4.21 -7.97
N LEU A 87 -2.99 4.18 -8.13
CA LEU A 87 -3.92 3.98 -7.03
C LEU A 87 -3.72 2.62 -6.35
N ARG A 88 -3.42 1.56 -7.11
CA ARG A 88 -3.07 0.24 -6.54
C ARG A 88 -1.77 0.30 -5.74
N VAL A 89 -0.75 0.98 -6.28
CA VAL A 89 0.55 1.17 -5.60
C VAL A 89 0.35 1.95 -4.30
N LEU A 90 -0.44 3.03 -4.33
CA LEU A 90 -0.85 3.80 -3.15
C LEU A 90 -1.38 2.90 -2.04
N PHE A 91 -2.39 2.08 -2.34
CA PHE A 91 -2.98 1.18 -1.34
C PHE A 91 -1.99 0.13 -0.84
N HIS A 92 -1.20 -0.46 -1.73
CA HIS A 92 -0.20 -1.44 -1.35
C HIS A 92 0.82 -0.85 -0.37
N TYR A 93 1.33 0.36 -0.66
CA TYR A 93 2.26 1.04 0.22
C TYR A 93 1.63 1.42 1.56
N MET A 94 0.40 1.93 1.57
CA MET A 94 -0.31 2.26 2.82
C MET A 94 -0.55 1.04 3.71
N LEU A 95 -0.91 -0.10 3.12
CA LEU A 95 -1.20 -1.31 3.89
C LEU A 95 0.06 -2.01 4.41
N GLN A 96 1.16 -1.93 3.66
CA GLN A 96 2.40 -2.61 4.01
C GLN A 96 3.32 -1.76 4.90
N TYR A 97 3.34 -0.45 4.69
CA TYR A 97 4.29 0.46 5.34
C TYR A 97 3.61 1.56 6.16
N GLY A 98 2.34 1.85 5.93
CA GLY A 98 1.58 2.76 6.78
C GLY A 98 1.39 2.09 8.13
N ASN A 99 2.07 2.60 9.16
CA ASN A 99 2.01 2.06 10.52
C ASN A 99 0.70 2.48 11.24
N SER A 100 -0.42 2.45 10.51
CA SER A 100 -1.74 2.80 11.02
C SER A 100 -2.22 1.69 11.94
N ALA A 101 -2.58 2.06 13.17
CA ALA A 101 -3.14 1.14 14.15
C ALA A 101 -4.47 0.49 13.66
N ASP A 102 -5.19 1.14 12.73
CA ASP A 102 -6.38 0.58 12.08
C ASP A 102 -6.51 1.05 10.62
N PRO A 103 -5.88 0.34 9.66
CA PRO A 103 -5.98 0.64 8.24
C PRO A 103 -7.42 0.61 7.71
N SER A 104 -8.31 -0.16 8.34
CA SER A 104 -9.71 -0.28 7.91
C SER A 104 -10.51 0.98 8.21
N VAL A 105 -10.25 1.67 9.32
CA VAL A 105 -10.88 2.97 9.63
C VAL A 105 -10.46 4.02 8.61
N PHE A 106 -9.18 4.06 8.27
CA PHE A 106 -8.66 4.98 7.27
C PHE A 106 -9.30 4.74 5.90
N LEU A 107 -9.34 3.48 5.42
CA LEU A 107 -9.98 3.15 4.14
C LEU A 107 -11.47 3.52 4.10
N ARG A 108 -12.20 3.35 5.21
CA ARG A 108 -13.59 3.81 5.34
C ARG A 108 -13.71 5.33 5.24
N ARG A 109 -12.81 6.09 5.86
CA ARG A 109 -12.80 7.57 5.77
C ARG A 109 -12.50 8.02 4.34
N LEU A 110 -11.53 7.39 3.70
CA LEU A 110 -11.16 7.68 2.32
C LEU A 110 -12.30 7.33 1.33
N ALA A 111 -13.00 6.21 1.55
CA ALA A 111 -14.14 5.78 0.74
C ALA A 111 -15.28 6.81 0.72
N ARG A 112 -15.60 7.41 1.88
CA ARG A 112 -16.62 8.48 1.98
C ARG A 112 -16.29 9.71 1.14
N ARG A 113 -15.01 10.00 0.93
CA ARG A 113 -14.53 11.13 0.12
C ARG A 113 -14.35 10.77 -1.36
N LEU A 114 -14.18 9.48 -1.65
CA LEU A 114 -13.94 8.94 -2.97
C LEU A 114 -15.08 7.96 -3.36
N PRO A 115 -16.32 8.46 -3.57
CA PRO A 115 -17.48 7.60 -3.83
C PRO A 115 -17.30 6.69 -5.06
N GLN A 116 -16.56 7.15 -6.07
CA GLN A 116 -16.22 6.34 -7.25
C GLN A 116 -15.40 5.07 -6.91
N TYR A 117 -14.68 5.08 -5.79
CA TYR A 117 -13.83 3.98 -5.34
C TYR A 117 -14.37 3.29 -4.08
N GLU A 118 -15.56 3.67 -3.61
CA GLU A 118 -16.15 3.21 -2.35
C GLU A 118 -16.22 1.69 -2.28
N GLU A 119 -16.85 1.03 -3.25
CA GLU A 119 -17.02 -0.42 -3.26
C GLU A 119 -15.68 -1.17 -3.14
N ARG A 120 -14.67 -0.73 -3.90
CA ARG A 120 -13.32 -1.34 -3.85
C ARG A 120 -12.63 -1.10 -2.53
N LEU A 121 -12.71 0.13 -2.00
CA LEU A 121 -12.12 0.49 -0.71
C LEU A 121 -12.77 -0.27 0.44
N MET A 122 -14.09 -0.45 0.40
CA MET A 122 -14.86 -1.20 1.39
C MET A 122 -14.55 -2.70 1.32
N SER A 123 -14.43 -3.27 0.11
CA SER A 123 -14.00 -4.65 -0.09
C SER A 123 -12.61 -4.91 0.53
N ILE A 124 -11.65 -3.99 0.31
CA ILE A 124 -10.31 -4.07 0.91
C ILE A 124 -10.40 -3.97 2.44
N ALA A 125 -11.15 -3.00 2.96
CA ALA A 125 -11.31 -2.80 4.40
C ALA A 125 -11.94 -4.02 5.08
N GLN A 126 -12.94 -4.65 4.45
CA GLN A 126 -13.57 -5.87 4.97
C GLN A 126 -12.60 -7.05 4.98
N LYS A 127 -11.84 -7.23 3.89
CA LYS A 127 -10.84 -8.29 3.79
C LYS A 127 -9.77 -8.16 4.89
N LEU A 128 -9.28 -6.94 5.13
CA LEU A 128 -8.30 -6.66 6.20
C LEU A 128 -8.85 -6.96 7.59
N LYS A 129 -10.10 -6.57 7.87
CA LYS A 129 -10.75 -6.89 9.15
C LYS A 129 -10.87 -8.41 9.35
N GLN A 130 -11.22 -9.14 8.29
CA GLN A 130 -11.34 -10.59 8.34
C GLN A 130 -9.98 -11.27 8.53
N GLU A 131 -8.95 -10.84 7.79
CA GLU A 131 -7.58 -11.34 7.93
C GLU A 131 -7.01 -11.09 9.33
N GLY A 132 -7.24 -9.90 9.91
CA GLY A 132 -6.84 -9.58 11.27
C GLY A 132 -7.52 -10.47 12.31
N SER A 133 -8.84 -10.63 12.21
CA SER A 133 -9.60 -11.54 13.09
C SER A 133 -9.14 -12.99 12.96
N ARG A 134 -8.86 -13.45 11.73
CA ARG A 134 -8.38 -14.81 11.47
C ARG A 134 -6.98 -15.05 12.04
N ARG A 135 -6.08 -14.09 11.91
CA ARG A 135 -4.74 -14.15 12.53
C ARG A 135 -4.83 -14.25 14.04
N GLU A 136 -5.71 -13.47 14.67
CA GLU A 136 -5.90 -13.51 16.11
C GLU A 136 -6.51 -14.85 16.57
N ALA A 137 -7.52 -15.35 15.84
CA ALA A 137 -8.07 -16.67 16.08
C ALA A 137 -7.01 -17.78 15.97
N LEU A 138 -6.12 -17.71 14.97
CA LEU A 138 -5.01 -18.65 14.81
C LEU A 138 -3.98 -18.54 15.94
N ARG A 139 -3.68 -17.33 16.42
CA ARG A 139 -2.79 -17.10 17.56
C ARG A 139 -3.35 -17.72 18.84
N ILE A 140 -4.63 -17.50 19.11
CA ILE A 140 -5.34 -18.08 20.25
C ILE A 140 -5.41 -19.60 20.10
N ALA A 141 -5.73 -20.10 18.91
CA ALA A 141 -5.78 -21.52 18.60
C ALA A 141 -4.43 -22.21 18.84
N GLY A 142 -3.32 -21.60 18.41
CA GLY A 142 -1.96 -22.11 18.69
C GLY A 142 -1.67 -22.21 20.19
N SER A 143 -2.05 -21.19 20.97
CA SER A 143 -1.89 -21.23 22.44
C SER A 143 -2.79 -22.29 23.09
N MET A 144 -4.02 -22.47 22.61
CA MET A 144 -4.94 -23.49 23.11
C MET A 144 -4.45 -24.91 22.81
N LEU A 145 -3.88 -25.15 21.62
CA LEU A 145 -3.26 -26.42 21.25
C LEU A 145 -2.05 -26.73 22.12
N GLN A 146 -1.18 -25.75 22.39
CA GLN A 146 -0.04 -25.91 23.30
C GLN A 146 -0.49 -26.26 24.73
N ASN A 147 -1.67 -25.81 25.14
CA ASN A 147 -2.28 -26.13 26.43
C ASN A 147 -3.10 -27.44 26.42
N GLY A 148 -3.05 -28.22 25.33
CA GLY A 148 -3.65 -29.55 25.26
C GLY A 148 -5.13 -29.60 24.84
N LEU A 149 -5.69 -28.52 24.28
CA LEU A 149 -7.05 -28.54 23.73
C LEU A 149 -7.09 -29.38 22.45
N ASP A 150 -8.10 -30.24 22.32
CA ASP A 150 -8.26 -31.08 21.13
C ASP A 150 -8.72 -30.26 19.91
N THR A 151 -8.35 -30.74 18.72
CA THR A 151 -8.56 -30.04 17.44
C THR A 151 -10.04 -29.93 17.07
N GLU A 152 -10.90 -30.86 17.51
CA GLU A 152 -12.33 -30.87 17.17
C GLU A 152 -13.10 -29.81 17.98
N THR A 153 -12.84 -29.74 19.28
CA THR A 153 -13.34 -28.70 20.17
C THR A 153 -12.85 -27.32 19.74
N LEU A 154 -11.59 -27.22 19.32
CA LEU A 154 -11.00 -25.98 18.86
C LEU A 154 -11.64 -25.45 17.57
N GLN A 155 -11.93 -26.32 16.59
CA GLN A 155 -12.65 -25.94 15.37
C GLN A 155 -14.04 -25.39 15.68
N ARG A 156 -14.75 -26.01 16.64
CA ARG A 156 -16.07 -25.58 17.10
C ARG A 156 -16.07 -24.19 17.75
N ILE A 157 -15.03 -23.88 18.54
CA ILE A 157 -14.93 -22.62 19.30
C ILE A 157 -14.44 -21.47 18.41
N THR A 158 -13.43 -21.74 17.57
CA THR A 158 -12.76 -20.70 16.78
C THR A 158 -13.34 -20.51 15.38
N GLY A 159 -14.12 -21.48 14.88
CA GLY A 159 -14.65 -21.50 13.51
C GLY A 159 -13.58 -21.69 12.42
N LEU A 160 -12.35 -22.05 12.81
CA LEU A 160 -11.25 -22.35 11.90
C LEU A 160 -11.44 -23.75 11.29
N SER A 161 -11.04 -23.92 10.03
CA SER A 161 -11.10 -25.24 9.39
C SER A 161 -9.91 -26.11 9.76
N ALA A 162 -10.03 -27.42 9.58
CA ALA A 162 -8.93 -28.36 9.80
C ALA A 162 -7.67 -28.00 8.99
N ASP A 163 -7.83 -27.52 7.76
CA ASP A 163 -6.72 -27.13 6.89
C ASP A 163 -5.92 -25.94 7.43
N GLU A 164 -6.56 -25.06 8.18
CA GLU A 164 -5.93 -23.87 8.77
C GLU A 164 -5.22 -24.16 10.08
N LEU A 165 -5.60 -25.25 10.75
CA LEU A 165 -4.99 -25.73 11.97
C LEU A 165 -3.81 -26.68 11.70
N LYS A 166 -3.75 -27.32 10.53
CA LYS A 166 -2.62 -28.18 10.09
C LYS A 166 -1.23 -27.57 10.32
N PRO A 167 -0.97 -26.28 10.01
CA PRO A 167 0.35 -25.69 10.21
C PRO A 167 0.71 -25.46 11.68
N LEU A 168 -0.26 -25.54 12.60
CA LEU A 168 -0.07 -25.36 14.04
C LEU A 168 0.20 -26.70 14.76
N HIS A 169 0.03 -27.83 14.07
CA HIS A 169 0.52 -29.13 14.52
C HIS A 169 1.97 -29.29 14.07
N GLY A 170 2.89 -29.04 15.00
CA GLY A 170 4.28 -29.47 14.94
C GLY A 170 4.46 -30.79 15.66
#